data_AF-A0A0F9F1Z7-F1
#
_entry.id   AF-A0A0F9F1Z7-F1
#
_cell.length_a   1.000
_cell.length_b   1.000
_cell.length_c   1.000
_cell.angle_alpha   90.00
_cell.angle_beta   90.00
_cell.angle_gamma   90.00
#
_symmetry.space_group_name_H-M   'P 1'
#
loop_
_entity.id
_entity.type
_entity.pdbx_description
1 polymer ?
#
loop_
_entity_poly.entity_id
_entity_poly.type
_entity_poly.pdbx_seq_one_letter_code
_entity_poly.pdbx_strand_id
1 'polypeptide(L)'
;MGHLESYYFLPKPTAEEVGLKEEEKPHLRHIDPEVGVWHTVKLTMQGRTFSAEYDGEVIHDNFQYHDWMINMEPAPIRLQKHIVVHGDNLGAENPCPIEYRNIFIKELEPGEVEVQARPRPSAIEVENTADSPHAGLLARIDRNDLPEGYEPAKHQQYVDRRMAGLSAEQRGRIGQLWKEKEKIDPDMSNRGASFVKILEYVAEEKTPLSDRRVK
;
A
#
# COMPACT_ATOMS: atom_id res chain seq x y z
N MET A 1 -4.28 -3.17 11.29
CA MET A 1 -2.93 -3.54 10.81
C MET A 1 -3.06 -4.88 10.08
N GLY A 2 -2.52 -5.02 8.88
CA GLY A 2 -2.53 -6.32 8.19
C GLY A 2 -1.67 -7.32 8.97
N HIS A 3 -2.04 -8.59 8.97
CA HIS A 3 -1.32 -9.64 9.70
C HIS A 3 -1.22 -10.90 8.84
N LEU A 4 -0.15 -11.67 9.01
CA LEU A 4 -0.11 -13.04 8.52
C LEU A 4 -0.85 -13.92 9.52
N GLU A 5 -1.89 -14.63 9.05
CA GLU A 5 -2.72 -15.51 9.88
C GLU A 5 -1.88 -16.53 10.67
N SER A 6 -0.77 -17.01 10.11
CA SER A 6 0.13 -17.97 10.77
C SER A 6 0.71 -17.45 12.09
N TYR A 7 0.94 -16.14 12.20
CA TYR A 7 1.40 -15.49 13.44
C TYR A 7 0.23 -15.01 14.30
N TYR A 8 -0.85 -14.54 13.67
CA TYR A 8 -2.02 -14.04 14.39
C TYR A 8 -2.76 -15.14 15.16
N PHE A 9 -2.86 -16.35 14.60
CA PHE A 9 -3.48 -17.50 15.24
C PHE A 9 -2.51 -18.39 16.02
N LEU A 10 -1.25 -17.97 16.18
CA LEU A 10 -0.28 -18.72 16.99
C LEU A 10 -0.76 -18.74 18.45
N PRO A 11 -0.93 -19.92 19.08
CA PRO A 11 -1.33 -19.99 20.47
C PRO A 11 -0.32 -19.27 21.37
N LYS A 12 -0.82 -18.45 22.32
CA LYS A 12 0.05 -17.71 23.27
C LYS A 12 1.11 -18.59 23.96
N PRO A 13 0.78 -19.81 24.45
CA PRO A 13 1.79 -20.68 25.08
C PRO A 13 2.91 -21.08 24.11
N THR A 14 2.57 -21.34 22.84
CA THR A 14 3.54 -21.67 21.80
C THR A 14 4.40 -20.46 21.43
N ALA A 15 3.81 -19.26 21.35
CA ALA A 15 4.55 -18.02 21.10
C ALA A 15 5.56 -17.70 22.22
N GLU A 16 5.19 -17.96 23.48
CA GLU A 16 6.06 -17.80 24.64
C GLU A 16 7.17 -18.86 24.68
N GLU A 17 6.84 -20.12 24.36
CA GLU A 17 7.81 -21.24 24.33
C GLU A 17 8.91 -21.02 23.29
N VAL A 18 8.56 -20.52 22.11
CA VAL A 18 9.53 -20.22 21.04
C VAL A 18 10.20 -18.85 21.20
N GLY A 19 9.83 -18.08 22.22
CA GLY A 19 10.43 -16.79 22.54
C GLY A 19 10.19 -15.71 21.48
N LEU A 20 9.06 -15.77 20.76
CA LEU A 20 8.74 -14.85 19.67
C LEU A 20 8.57 -13.41 20.17
N LYS A 21 9.40 -12.50 19.68
CA LYS A 21 9.32 -11.07 20.00
C LYS A 21 8.33 -10.36 19.07
N GLU A 22 7.77 -9.24 19.54
CA GLU A 22 6.86 -8.41 18.72
C GLU A 22 7.52 -7.92 17.42
N GLU A 23 8.80 -7.56 17.48
CA GLU A 23 9.60 -7.10 16.34
C GLU A 23 9.90 -8.19 15.29
N GLU A 24 9.76 -9.47 15.66
CA GLU A 24 9.89 -10.62 14.75
C GLU A 24 8.56 -10.95 14.05
N LYS A 25 7.46 -10.32 14.49
CA LYS A 25 6.16 -10.52 13.85
C LYS A 25 6.10 -9.81 12.50
N PRO A 26 5.42 -10.41 11.52
CA PRO A 26 5.24 -9.79 10.22
C PRO A 26 4.31 -8.58 10.36
N HIS A 27 4.82 -7.42 9.98
CA HIS A 27 4.05 -6.18 9.89
C HIS A 27 3.66 -5.96 8.44
N LEU A 28 2.40 -6.23 8.11
CA LEU A 28 1.88 -5.97 6.76
C LEU A 28 1.32 -4.57 6.70
N ARG A 29 1.64 -3.87 5.61
CA ARG A 29 0.98 -2.59 5.30
C ARG A 29 -0.52 -2.82 5.26
N HIS A 30 -1.26 -2.00 6.01
CA HIS A 30 -2.71 -2.07 5.97
C HIS A 30 -3.19 -1.66 4.56
N ILE A 31 -4.07 -2.48 4.00
CA ILE A 31 -4.77 -2.22 2.75
C ILE A 31 -6.26 -2.24 3.03
N ASP A 32 -6.98 -1.30 2.42
CA ASP A 32 -8.44 -1.26 2.40
C ASP A 32 -8.88 -1.41 0.93
N PRO A 33 -9.11 -2.65 0.45
CA PRO A 33 -9.39 -2.94 -0.95
C PRO A 33 -10.74 -2.33 -1.37
N GLU A 34 -10.80 -1.73 -2.55
CA GLU A 34 -12.04 -1.22 -3.10
C GLU A 34 -12.95 -2.39 -3.53
N VAL A 35 -14.20 -2.38 -3.09
CA VAL A 35 -15.15 -3.46 -3.41
C VAL A 35 -15.69 -3.30 -4.83
N GLY A 36 -15.74 -4.40 -5.57
CA GLY A 36 -16.30 -4.43 -6.93
C GLY A 36 -15.31 -4.12 -8.04
N VAL A 37 -14.02 -3.95 -7.71
CA VAL A 37 -12.94 -3.83 -8.69
C VAL A 37 -12.00 -5.02 -8.61
N TRP A 38 -11.23 -5.25 -9.69
CA TRP A 38 -10.24 -6.31 -9.73
C TRP A 38 -8.91 -5.82 -9.18
N HIS A 39 -8.41 -6.50 -8.17
CA HIS A 39 -7.08 -6.28 -7.61
C HIS A 39 -6.10 -7.34 -8.08
N THR A 40 -4.84 -6.95 -8.21
CA THR A 40 -3.74 -7.86 -8.58
C THR A 40 -2.91 -8.17 -7.35
N VAL A 41 -2.69 -9.45 -7.10
CA VAL A 41 -1.81 -9.90 -6.03
C VAL A 41 -0.69 -10.74 -6.63
N LYS A 42 0.55 -10.43 -6.25
CA LYS A 42 1.71 -11.25 -6.57
C LYS A 42 2.36 -11.68 -5.28
N LEU A 43 2.46 -13.00 -5.11
CA LEU A 43 3.10 -13.62 -3.96
C LEU A 43 4.38 -14.28 -4.44
N THR A 44 5.49 -14.03 -3.74
CA THR A 44 6.78 -14.64 -4.04
C THR A 44 7.25 -15.40 -2.81
N MET A 45 7.48 -16.70 -2.96
CA MET A 45 8.03 -17.56 -1.91
C MET A 45 9.33 -18.17 -2.41
N GLN A 46 10.44 -17.88 -1.72
CA GLN A 46 11.74 -18.48 -1.99
C GLN A 46 12.27 -19.11 -0.70
N GLY A 47 12.21 -20.44 -0.62
CA GLY A 47 12.48 -21.16 0.60
C GLY A 47 11.56 -20.69 1.74
N ARG A 48 12.12 -20.04 2.77
CA ARG A 48 11.37 -19.46 3.89
C ARG A 48 11.13 -17.95 3.75
N THR A 49 11.53 -17.34 2.65
CA THR A 49 11.40 -15.90 2.44
C THR A 49 10.15 -15.61 1.63
N PHE A 50 9.32 -14.70 2.13
CA PHE A 50 8.05 -14.30 1.56
C PHE A 50 8.00 -12.80 1.28
N SER A 51 7.61 -12.46 0.05
CA SER A 51 7.28 -11.10 -0.38
C SER A 51 5.88 -11.09 -1.01
N ALA A 52 5.18 -9.98 -0.87
CA ALA A 52 3.86 -9.77 -1.42
C ALA A 52 3.72 -8.37 -2.05
N GLU A 53 3.11 -8.33 -3.22
CA GLU A 53 2.70 -7.11 -3.92
C GLU A 53 1.18 -7.10 -4.08
N TYR A 54 0.60 -5.90 -3.95
CA TYR A 54 -0.81 -5.61 -4.14
C TYR A 54 -0.95 -4.43 -5.10
N ASP A 55 -1.66 -4.63 -6.20
CA ASP A 55 -1.82 -3.66 -7.30
C ASP A 55 -0.49 -3.10 -7.83
N GLY A 56 0.56 -3.92 -7.80
CA GLY A 56 1.91 -3.58 -8.24
C GLY A 56 2.76 -2.85 -7.21
N GLU A 57 2.24 -2.64 -5.99
CA GLU A 57 2.99 -2.08 -4.87
C GLU A 57 3.40 -3.16 -3.88
N VAL A 58 4.64 -3.10 -3.41
CA VAL A 58 5.15 -4.01 -2.37
C VAL A 58 4.44 -3.70 -1.04
N ILE A 59 3.71 -4.66 -0.50
CA ILE A 59 3.03 -4.57 0.80
C ILE A 59 3.75 -5.32 1.92
N HIS A 60 4.65 -6.22 1.54
CA HIS A 60 5.50 -6.98 2.44
C HIS A 60 6.72 -7.48 1.67
N ASP A 61 7.92 -7.34 2.22
CA ASP A 61 9.13 -7.68 1.49
C ASP A 61 10.13 -8.46 2.34
N ASN A 62 10.69 -9.51 1.73
CA ASN A 62 11.81 -10.29 2.25
C ASN A 62 11.60 -10.80 3.68
N PHE A 63 10.36 -11.12 4.05
CA PHE A 63 10.07 -11.64 5.38
C PHE A 63 10.48 -13.09 5.47
N GLN A 64 11.38 -13.40 6.39
CA GLN A 64 11.87 -14.74 6.61
C GLN A 64 11.08 -15.43 7.72
N TYR A 65 10.33 -16.46 7.37
CA TYR A 65 9.70 -17.33 8.35
C TYR A 65 10.74 -18.07 9.19
N HIS A 66 10.43 -18.25 10.48
CA HIS A 66 11.22 -19.16 11.32
C HIS A 66 11.11 -20.61 10.81
N ASP A 67 12.16 -21.39 11.03
CA ASP A 67 12.25 -22.79 10.62
C ASP A 67 11.20 -23.68 11.31
N TRP A 68 10.82 -23.33 12.54
CA TRP A 68 9.76 -23.99 13.29
C TRP A 68 8.34 -23.64 12.81
N MET A 69 8.18 -22.62 11.96
CA MET A 69 6.86 -22.19 11.48
C MET A 69 6.47 -22.81 10.13
N ILE A 70 7.44 -23.03 9.26
CA ILE A 70 7.22 -23.60 7.93
C ILE A 70 8.33 -24.58 7.57
N ASN A 71 7.94 -25.74 7.06
CA ASN A 71 8.89 -26.71 6.52
C ASN A 71 9.19 -26.41 5.04
N MET A 72 10.18 -27.10 4.49
CA MET A 72 10.62 -26.92 3.10
C MET A 72 9.99 -27.94 2.14
N GLU A 73 9.00 -28.71 2.58
CA GLU A 73 8.35 -29.70 1.73
C GLU A 73 7.36 -29.01 0.77
N PRO A 74 7.26 -29.46 -0.49
CA PRO A 74 6.27 -28.94 -1.41
C PRO A 74 4.84 -29.09 -0.87
N ALA A 75 4.05 -28.02 -0.93
CA ALA A 75 2.68 -28.00 -0.44
C ALA A 75 1.74 -27.30 -1.44
N PRO A 76 0.47 -27.72 -1.54
CA PRO A 76 -0.50 -27.07 -2.42
C PRO A 76 -0.91 -25.68 -1.92
N ILE A 77 -1.12 -24.75 -2.84
CA ILE A 77 -1.76 -23.46 -2.54
C ILE A 77 -3.27 -23.69 -2.38
N ARG A 78 -3.85 -23.14 -1.30
CA ARG A 78 -5.27 -23.25 -0.98
C ARG A 78 -5.90 -21.87 -0.86
N LEU A 79 -7.10 -21.69 -1.39
CA LEU A 79 -7.89 -20.48 -1.22
C LEU A 79 -8.84 -20.66 -0.03
N GLN A 80 -8.83 -19.71 0.89
CA GLN A 80 -9.59 -19.80 2.14
C GLN A 80 -11.06 -19.47 1.88
N LYS A 81 -11.96 -20.39 2.23
CA LYS A 81 -13.38 -20.09 2.38
C LYS A 81 -13.63 -19.63 3.82
N HIS A 82 -13.50 -18.33 4.07
CA HIS A 82 -13.73 -17.79 5.40
C HIS A 82 -15.23 -17.69 5.70
N ILE A 83 -15.68 -18.34 6.78
CA ILE A 83 -17.05 -18.20 7.29
C ILE A 83 -17.00 -17.06 8.32
N VAL A 84 -17.59 -15.91 8.01
CA VAL A 84 -17.71 -14.82 8.98
C VAL A 84 -18.78 -15.22 9.99
N VAL A 85 -18.38 -15.38 11.26
CA VAL A 85 -19.29 -15.67 12.37
C VAL A 85 -19.41 -14.42 13.22
N HIS A 86 -20.58 -13.78 13.23
CA HIS A 86 -20.91 -12.71 14.16
C HIS A 86 -22.05 -13.14 15.08
N GLY A 87 -21.78 -13.21 16.39
CA GLY A 87 -22.79 -13.54 17.42
C GLY A 87 -23.35 -14.96 17.31
N ASP A 88 -24.58 -15.15 17.81
CA ASP A 88 -25.29 -16.46 17.84
C ASP A 88 -25.77 -16.95 16.45
N ASN A 89 -25.50 -16.19 15.38
CA ASN A 89 -25.88 -16.54 14.02
C ASN A 89 -24.74 -17.32 13.33
N LEU A 90 -24.59 -18.58 13.71
CA LEU A 90 -23.81 -19.56 12.97
C LEU A 90 -24.35 -19.67 11.53
N GLY A 91 -23.62 -19.14 10.55
CA GLY A 91 -23.88 -19.42 9.13
C GLY A 91 -24.82 -18.46 8.38
N ALA A 92 -25.12 -17.27 8.92
CA ALA A 92 -25.72 -16.22 8.09
C ALA A 92 -24.66 -15.74 7.07
N GLU A 93 -24.78 -16.18 5.82
CA GLU A 93 -23.84 -15.93 4.73
C GLU A 93 -23.43 -14.46 4.62
N ASN A 94 -22.12 -14.20 4.56
CA ASN A 94 -21.61 -12.91 4.12
C ASN A 94 -21.90 -12.78 2.61
N PRO A 95 -22.73 -11.83 2.17
CA PRO A 95 -23.15 -11.71 0.77
C PRO A 95 -22.07 -11.13 -0.16
N CYS A 96 -20.83 -10.94 0.31
CA CYS A 96 -19.71 -10.54 -0.53
C CYS A 96 -18.86 -11.77 -0.94
N PRO A 97 -19.22 -12.50 -2.01
CA PRO A 97 -18.34 -13.50 -2.57
C PRO A 97 -17.08 -12.81 -3.12
N ILE A 98 -15.91 -13.26 -2.68
CA ILE A 98 -14.65 -12.90 -3.33
C ILE A 98 -14.50 -13.81 -4.55
N GLU A 99 -14.27 -13.21 -5.71
CA GLU A 99 -14.01 -13.93 -6.95
C GLU A 99 -12.52 -13.89 -7.31
N TYR A 100 -12.05 -14.96 -7.94
CA TYR A 100 -10.66 -15.08 -8.38
C TYR A 100 -10.60 -15.36 -9.87
N ARG A 101 -9.62 -14.76 -10.56
CA ARG A 101 -9.31 -15.04 -11.97
C ARG A 101 -7.81 -14.91 -12.20
N ASN A 102 -7.33 -15.40 -13.35
CA ASN A 102 -5.94 -15.20 -13.79
C ASN A 102 -4.91 -15.70 -12.76
N ILE A 103 -5.15 -16.88 -12.18
CA ILE A 103 -4.23 -17.50 -11.21
C ILE A 103 -3.17 -18.29 -11.98
N PHE A 104 -1.91 -17.91 -11.81
CA PHE A 104 -0.76 -18.57 -12.43
C PHE A 104 0.31 -18.84 -11.36
N ILE A 105 1.10 -19.89 -11.57
CA ILE A 105 2.21 -20.27 -10.71
C ILE A 105 3.44 -20.46 -11.59
N LYS A 106 4.56 -19.85 -11.20
CA LYS A 106 5.88 -20.08 -11.80
C LYS A 106 6.81 -20.61 -10.72
N GLU A 107 7.43 -21.77 -10.96
CA GLU A 107 8.53 -22.24 -10.11
C GLU A 107 9.75 -21.32 -10.26
N LEU A 108 10.51 -21.16 -9.19
CA LEU A 108 11.68 -20.28 -9.14
C LEU A 108 12.94 -21.14 -9.17
N GLU A 109 13.85 -20.91 -10.11
CA GLU A 109 15.14 -21.61 -10.12
C GLU A 109 16.02 -21.16 -8.94
N PRO A 110 16.93 -22.01 -8.44
CA PRO A 110 17.91 -21.62 -7.42
C PRO A 110 18.76 -20.44 -7.92
N GLY A 111 18.50 -19.23 -7.40
CA GLY A 111 19.20 -18.01 -7.80
C GLY A 111 18.43 -17.08 -8.75
N GLU A 112 17.23 -17.46 -9.22
CA GLU A 112 16.42 -16.62 -10.13
C GLU A 112 15.64 -15.49 -9.42
N VAL A 113 15.60 -15.49 -8.09
CA VAL A 113 14.82 -14.50 -7.32
C VAL A 113 15.75 -13.42 -6.77
N GLU A 114 16.39 -12.68 -7.68
CA GLU A 114 16.39 -11.24 -7.46
C GLU A 114 14.92 -10.83 -7.59
N VAL A 115 14.28 -10.48 -6.46
CA VAL A 115 13.20 -9.50 -6.57
C VAL A 115 13.86 -8.36 -7.33
N GLN A 116 13.49 -8.16 -8.60
CA GLN A 116 13.82 -6.92 -9.27
C GLN A 116 13.11 -5.82 -8.48
N ALA A 117 13.71 -5.39 -7.36
CA ALA A 117 13.92 -3.99 -7.15
C ALA A 117 14.49 -3.55 -8.48
N ARG A 118 13.63 -2.93 -9.32
CA ARG A 118 14.02 -2.50 -10.66
C ARG A 118 15.45 -1.99 -10.55
N PRO A 119 16.43 -2.52 -11.31
CA PRO A 119 17.66 -1.78 -11.45
C PRO A 119 17.23 -0.39 -11.90
N ARG A 120 17.76 0.64 -11.22
CA ARG A 120 17.72 2.03 -11.70
C ARG A 120 17.75 1.97 -13.22
N PRO A 121 16.75 2.50 -13.95
CA PRO A 121 16.70 2.33 -15.39
C PRO A 121 18.04 2.74 -15.98
N SER A 122 18.74 1.75 -16.53
CA SER A 122 20.03 1.90 -17.15
C SER A 122 19.78 2.57 -18.50
N ALA A 123 20.03 3.88 -18.55
CA ALA A 123 20.45 4.71 -19.68
C ALA A 123 19.81 4.52 -21.09
N ILE A 124 18.75 3.73 -21.27
CA ILE A 124 18.12 3.47 -22.58
C ILE A 124 16.66 3.94 -22.62
N GLU A 125 16.06 4.33 -21.49
CA GLU A 125 14.82 5.11 -21.47
C GLU A 125 15.07 6.46 -20.79
N VAL A 126 16.10 7.16 -21.25
CA VAL A 126 16.22 8.61 -21.10
C VAL A 126 15.65 9.23 -22.38
N GLU A 127 14.36 9.00 -22.63
CA GLU A 127 13.59 9.88 -23.50
C GLU A 127 12.35 10.35 -22.74
N ASN A 128 12.43 11.63 -22.34
CA ASN A 128 11.35 12.52 -21.88
C ASN A 128 10.85 12.39 -20.43
N THR A 129 11.77 12.56 -19.46
CA THR A 129 11.43 13.04 -18.10
C THR A 129 11.07 14.54 -18.04
N ALA A 130 10.54 15.09 -19.14
CA ALA A 130 10.10 16.48 -19.26
C ALA A 130 8.62 16.66 -19.64
N ASP A 131 7.88 15.57 -19.95
CA ASP A 131 6.51 15.63 -20.48
C ASP A 131 5.44 15.03 -19.54
N SER A 132 5.64 15.08 -18.21
CA SER A 132 4.46 14.98 -17.32
C SER A 132 3.73 16.32 -17.37
N PRO A 133 2.46 16.35 -17.81
CA PRO A 133 1.70 17.60 -17.93
C PRO A 133 1.56 18.34 -16.59
N HIS A 134 1.78 17.67 -15.45
CA HIS A 134 1.70 18.24 -14.10
C HIS A 134 3.05 18.41 -13.40
N ALA A 135 4.19 18.10 -14.03
CA ALA A 135 5.50 18.22 -13.38
C ALA A 135 5.78 19.65 -12.87
N GLY A 136 5.47 20.66 -13.69
CA GLY A 136 5.60 22.07 -13.30
C GLY A 136 4.62 22.50 -12.20
N LEU A 137 3.43 21.87 -12.14
CA LEU A 137 2.44 22.10 -11.10
C LEU A 137 2.90 21.49 -9.77
N LEU A 138 3.34 20.24 -9.79
CA LEU A 138 3.84 19.52 -8.61
C LEU A 138 5.05 20.22 -8.00
N ALA A 139 6.00 20.67 -8.83
CA ALA A 139 7.15 21.44 -8.35
C ALA A 139 6.78 22.80 -7.74
N ARG A 140 5.61 23.36 -8.08
CA ARG A 140 5.07 24.57 -7.41
C ARG A 140 4.40 24.20 -6.09
N ILE A 141 3.61 23.14 -6.06
CA ILE A 141 2.96 22.63 -4.84
C ILE A 141 4.00 22.26 -3.78
N ASP A 142 5.10 21.60 -4.16
CA ASP A 142 6.16 21.21 -3.23
C ASP A 142 6.84 22.40 -2.54
N ARG A 143 6.84 23.58 -3.18
CA ARG A 143 7.39 24.81 -2.62
C ARG A 143 6.44 25.50 -1.64
N ASN A 144 5.18 25.10 -1.57
CA ASN A 144 4.24 25.67 -0.60
C ASN A 144 4.63 25.27 0.82
N ASP A 145 4.30 26.13 1.79
CA ASP A 145 4.41 25.79 3.20
C ASP A 145 3.40 24.70 3.58
N LEU A 146 3.71 23.96 4.64
CA LEU A 146 2.74 23.04 5.22
C LEU A 146 1.61 23.82 5.88
N PRO A 147 0.37 23.32 5.82
CA PRO A 147 -0.78 24.03 6.36
C PRO A 147 -0.67 24.21 7.87
N GLU A 148 -1.18 25.33 8.36
CA GLU A 148 -1.18 25.67 9.78
C GLU A 148 -1.95 24.60 10.59
N GLY A 149 -1.31 24.06 11.63
CA GLY A 149 -1.88 22.98 12.44
C GLY A 149 -1.65 21.55 11.87
N TYR A 150 -0.84 21.39 10.83
CA TYR A 150 -0.37 20.06 10.42
C TYR A 150 0.75 19.57 11.35
N GLU A 151 0.47 18.49 12.07
CA GLU A 151 1.43 17.78 12.90
C GLU A 151 1.79 16.42 12.25
N PRO A 152 3.07 16.14 11.95
CA PRO A 152 3.48 14.87 11.35
C PRO A 152 3.02 13.63 12.15
N ALA A 153 3.00 13.72 13.49
CA ALA A 153 2.56 12.62 14.35
C ALA A 153 1.05 12.31 14.26
N LYS A 154 0.24 13.25 13.78
CA LYS A 154 -1.21 13.11 13.59
C LYS A 154 -1.60 13.15 12.10
N HIS A 155 -0.67 12.77 11.22
CA HIS A 155 -0.83 12.83 9.77
C HIS A 155 -2.15 12.21 9.30
N GLN A 156 -2.45 10.98 9.71
CA GLN A 156 -3.65 10.27 9.26
C GLN A 156 -4.94 11.00 9.68
N GLN A 157 -5.02 11.48 10.93
CA GLN A 157 -6.17 12.22 11.42
C GLN A 157 -6.40 13.52 10.63
N TYR A 158 -5.31 14.19 10.23
CA TYR A 158 -5.39 15.40 9.39
C TYR A 158 -5.93 15.07 7.99
N VAL A 159 -5.39 14.02 7.36
CA VAL A 159 -5.79 13.56 6.03
C VAL A 159 -7.24 13.12 6.02
N ASP A 160 -7.66 12.26 6.96
CA ASP A 160 -9.04 11.74 7.03
C ASP A 160 -10.05 12.88 7.16
N ARG A 161 -9.78 13.83 8.06
CA ARG A 161 -10.61 15.03 8.26
C ARG A 161 -10.71 15.87 6.99
N ARG A 162 -9.60 16.09 6.29
CA ARG A 162 -9.60 16.87 5.05
C ARG A 162 -10.30 16.13 3.92
N MET A 163 -10.04 14.84 3.73
CA MET A 163 -10.66 14.00 2.71
C MET A 163 -12.18 13.89 2.88
N ALA A 164 -12.68 13.88 4.12
CA ALA A 164 -14.11 13.88 4.42
C ALA A 164 -14.84 15.11 3.83
N GLY A 165 -14.17 16.26 3.72
CA GLY A 165 -14.71 17.49 3.14
C GLY A 165 -14.60 17.60 1.61
N LEU A 166 -13.96 16.64 0.95
CA LEU A 166 -13.71 16.68 -0.50
C LEU A 166 -14.77 15.93 -1.30
N SER A 167 -15.03 16.45 -2.51
CA SER A 167 -15.84 15.75 -3.51
C SER A 167 -15.09 14.57 -4.13
N ALA A 168 -15.81 13.63 -4.75
CA ALA A 168 -15.20 12.50 -5.45
C ALA A 168 -14.22 12.95 -6.56
N GLU A 169 -14.56 14.02 -7.29
CA GLU A 169 -13.69 14.60 -8.33
C GLU A 169 -12.37 15.13 -7.74
N GLN A 170 -12.44 15.83 -6.61
CA GLN A 170 -11.24 16.31 -5.90
C GLN A 170 -10.38 15.15 -5.40
N ARG A 171 -10.98 14.10 -4.84
CA ARG A 171 -10.25 12.91 -4.40
C ARG A 171 -9.55 12.21 -5.58
N GLY A 172 -10.23 12.11 -6.72
CA GLY A 172 -9.64 11.59 -7.96
C GLY A 172 -8.45 12.43 -8.44
N ARG A 173 -8.57 13.76 -8.38
CA ARG A 173 -7.48 14.68 -8.76
C ARG A 173 -6.28 14.61 -7.82
N ILE A 174 -6.50 14.45 -6.51
CA ILE A 174 -5.41 14.20 -5.54
C ILE A 174 -4.67 12.91 -5.90
N GLY A 175 -5.40 11.83 -6.18
CA GLY A 175 -4.80 10.54 -6.58
C GLY A 175 -3.96 10.64 -7.86
N GLN A 176 -4.44 11.39 -8.86
CA GLN A 176 -3.68 11.63 -10.11
C GLN A 176 -2.37 12.39 -9.84
N LEU A 177 -2.44 13.50 -9.11
CA LEU A 177 -1.26 14.31 -8.78
C LEU A 177 -0.27 13.54 -7.90
N TRP A 178 -0.76 12.72 -6.97
CA TRP A 178 0.09 11.89 -6.12
C TRP A 178 0.84 10.82 -6.93
N LYS A 179 0.13 10.11 -7.81
CA LYS A 179 0.75 9.11 -8.69
C LYS A 179 1.81 9.71 -9.63
N GLU A 180 1.59 10.93 -10.12
CA GLU A 180 2.59 11.65 -10.91
C GLU A 180 3.79 12.10 -10.06
N LYS A 181 3.55 12.56 -8.83
CA LYS A 181 4.61 12.95 -7.89
C LYS A 181 5.49 11.77 -7.48
N GLU A 182 4.91 10.59 -7.28
CA GLU A 182 5.66 9.35 -7.02
C GLU A 182 6.48 8.86 -8.21
N LYS A 183 6.06 9.18 -9.45
CA LYS A 183 6.86 8.92 -10.65
C LYS A 183 8.04 9.88 -10.79
N ILE A 184 7.83 11.15 -10.44
CA ILE A 184 8.85 12.20 -10.56
C ILE A 184 9.94 12.04 -9.49
N ASP A 185 9.56 11.61 -8.28
CA ASP A 185 10.47 11.53 -7.13
C ASP A 185 10.18 10.27 -6.28
N PRO A 186 10.53 9.07 -6.78
CA PRO A 186 10.16 7.80 -6.14
C PRO A 186 10.79 7.58 -4.75
N ASP A 187 11.95 8.20 -4.50
CA ASP A 187 12.74 8.05 -3.27
C ASP A 187 12.54 9.22 -2.28
N MET A 188 11.46 10.02 -2.42
CA MET A 188 11.23 11.20 -1.59
C MET A 188 11.14 10.83 -0.09
N SER A 189 11.93 11.48 0.75
CA SER A 189 11.96 11.24 2.20
C SER A 189 10.79 11.89 2.96
N ASN A 190 10.08 12.82 2.32
CA ASN A 190 9.03 13.64 2.91
C ASN A 190 7.62 13.34 2.36
N ARG A 191 7.33 12.06 2.02
CA ARG A 191 6.07 11.63 1.37
C ARG A 191 4.81 12.23 2.01
N GLY A 192 4.68 12.14 3.33
CA GLY A 192 3.51 12.66 4.04
C GLY A 192 3.35 14.18 3.91
N ALA A 193 4.44 14.94 3.90
CA ALA A 193 4.41 16.39 3.70
C ALA A 193 4.01 16.75 2.26
N SER A 194 4.58 16.05 1.27
CA SER A 194 4.27 16.26 -0.15
C SER A 194 2.81 15.92 -0.47
N PHE A 195 2.29 14.83 0.10
CA PHE A 195 0.88 14.45 -0.05
C PHE A 195 -0.06 15.51 0.53
N VAL A 196 0.26 16.02 1.73
CA VAL A 196 -0.54 17.07 2.38
C VAL A 196 -0.56 18.35 1.54
N LYS A 197 0.56 18.75 0.94
CA LYS A 197 0.58 19.93 0.05
C LYS A 197 -0.30 19.75 -1.19
N ILE A 198 -0.31 18.55 -1.78
CA ILE A 198 -1.21 18.22 -2.92
C ILE A 198 -2.67 18.23 -2.47
N LEU A 199 -2.96 17.61 -1.31
CA LEU A 199 -4.29 17.56 -0.74
C LEU A 199 -4.83 18.96 -0.44
N GLU A 200 -4.01 19.83 0.14
CA GLU A 200 -4.36 21.23 0.41
C GLU A 200 -4.59 22.01 -0.88
N TYR A 201 -3.70 21.87 -1.85
CA TYR A 201 -3.84 22.54 -3.15
C TYR A 201 -5.18 22.18 -3.83
N VAL A 202 -5.53 20.90 -3.89
CA VAL A 202 -6.81 20.46 -4.50
C VAL A 202 -8.03 20.81 -3.64
N ALA A 203 -7.87 20.85 -2.31
CA ALA A 203 -8.91 21.34 -1.41
C ALA A 203 -9.20 22.84 -1.65
N GLU A 204 -8.16 23.63 -1.88
CA GLU A 204 -8.22 25.07 -2.14
C GLU A 204 -8.60 25.44 -3.58
N GLU A 205 -8.46 24.54 -4.56
CA GLU A 205 -8.94 24.76 -5.95
C GLU A 205 -10.46 25.02 -6.02
N LYS A 206 -11.22 24.70 -4.96
CA LYS A 206 -12.64 25.09 -4.80
C LYS A 206 -12.87 26.56 -4.51
N THR A 207 -11.83 27.32 -4.15
CA THR A 207 -11.90 28.77 -4.18
C THR A 207 -11.52 29.20 -5.60
N PRO A 208 -12.47 29.56 -6.48
CA PRO A 208 -12.10 30.24 -7.70
C PRO A 208 -11.14 31.38 -7.34
N LEU A 209 -10.11 31.56 -8.16
CA LEU A 209 -9.17 32.67 -8.18
C LEU A 209 -9.88 34.03 -8.47
N SER A 210 -11.02 34.27 -7.84
CA SER A 210 -11.78 35.52 -7.87
C SER A 210 -11.71 36.31 -6.56
N ASP A 211 -10.98 35.88 -5.53
CA ASP A 211 -10.91 36.68 -4.28
C ASP A 211 -9.55 36.78 -3.59
N ARG A 212 -8.45 36.53 -4.32
CA ARG A 212 -7.12 37.02 -3.92
C ARG A 212 -6.64 38.10 -4.87
N ARG A 213 -7.43 39.18 -4.96
CA ARG A 213 -6.97 40.49 -5.41
C ARG A 213 -7.74 41.60 -4.69
N VAL A 214 -6.99 42.39 -3.94
CA VAL A 214 -7.26 43.75 -3.47
C VAL A 214 -8.19 43.90 -2.25
N LYS A 215 -7.59 44.03 -1.06
CA LYS A 215 -7.36 45.35 -0.43
C LYS A 215 -6.21 45.25 0.58
#